data_AF-A0A1R2AQE8-F1
#
_entry.id   AF-A0A1R2AQE8-F1
#
_cell.length_a   1.000
_cell.length_b   1.000
_cell.length_c   1.000
_cell.angle_alpha   90.00
_cell.angle_beta   90.00
_cell.angle_gamma   90.00
#
_symmetry.space_group_name_H-M   'P 1'
#
loop_
_entity.id
_entity.type
_entity.pdbx_description
1 polymer ?
#
loop_
_entity_poly.entity_id
_entity_poly.type
_entity_poly.pdbx_seq_one_letter_code
_entity_poly.pdbx_strand_id
1 'polypeptide(L)'
;MERLLLEINDEIESKCRKIGGIVEDKHKLMIAKSYKCMSRCFDVGYSLDESYKCAKICKKSLKEAHFMIQSKVDEAQENIRGCIEDCVDVFGEMATNENVKCFHECKIDALKLLKEAKIRSRIWIGK
;
A
#
# COMPACT_ATOMS: atom_id res chain seq x y z
N MET A 1 -29.69 1.95 6.36
CA MET A 1 -28.52 1.22 6.89
C MET A 1 -27.73 0.58 5.75
N GLU A 2 -28.34 -0.31 4.98
CA GLU A 2 -27.74 -0.97 3.81
C GLU A 2 -27.15 0.02 2.79
N ARG A 3 -27.87 1.11 2.49
CA ARG A 3 -27.36 2.20 1.63
C ARG A 3 -26.11 2.90 2.17
N LEU A 4 -26.03 3.08 3.48
CA LEU A 4 -24.95 3.78 4.15
C LEU A 4 -23.69 2.90 4.21
N LEU A 5 -23.89 1.59 4.38
CA LEU A 5 -22.83 0.57 4.25
C LEU A 5 -22.28 0.51 2.81
N LEU A 6 -23.16 0.52 1.81
CA LEU A 6 -22.77 0.57 0.40
C LEU A 6 -21.96 1.83 0.07
N GLU A 7 -22.40 3.00 0.52
CA GLU A 7 -21.67 4.27 0.31
C GLU A 7 -20.27 4.25 0.95
N ILE A 8 -20.15 3.70 2.16
CA ILE A 8 -18.87 3.57 2.85
C ILE A 8 -17.97 2.57 2.13
N ASN A 9 -18.49 1.42 1.73
CA ASN A 9 -17.75 0.42 0.99
C ASN A 9 -17.25 0.98 -0.36
N ASP A 10 -18.09 1.67 -1.12
CA ASP A 10 -17.74 2.25 -2.41
C ASP A 10 -16.64 3.32 -2.28
N GLU A 11 -16.70 4.17 -1.25
CA GLU A 11 -15.68 5.19 -1.01
C GLU A 11 -14.34 4.56 -0.60
N ILE A 12 -14.39 3.54 0.26
CA ILE A 12 -13.22 2.76 0.69
C ILE A 12 -12.59 2.08 -0.52
N GLU A 13 -13.36 1.33 -1.31
CA GLU A 13 -12.88 0.65 -2.51
C GLU A 13 -12.26 1.64 -3.51
N SER A 14 -12.91 2.77 -3.74
CA SER A 14 -12.42 3.81 -4.64
C SER A 14 -11.04 4.32 -4.21
N LYS A 15 -10.82 4.50 -2.91
CA LYS A 15 -9.53 4.96 -2.38
C LYS A 15 -8.48 3.87 -2.36
N CYS A 16 -8.86 2.63 -2.05
CA CYS A 16 -8.00 1.45 -2.18
C CYS A 16 -7.52 1.30 -3.63
N ARG A 17 -8.41 1.39 -4.62
CA ARG A 17 -8.06 1.36 -6.05
C ARG A 17 -7.07 2.46 -6.44
N LYS A 18 -7.30 3.70 -5.99
CA LYS A 18 -6.38 4.83 -6.24
C LYS A 18 -4.99 4.60 -5.65
N ILE A 19 -4.91 3.98 -4.47
CA ILE A 19 -3.64 3.65 -3.82
C ILE A 19 -2.97 2.49 -4.53
N GLY A 20 -3.72 1.46 -4.90
CA GLY A 20 -3.24 0.35 -5.75
C GLY A 20 -2.61 0.88 -7.04
N GLY A 21 -3.26 1.80 -7.75
CA GLY A 21 -2.71 2.41 -8.96
C GLY A 21 -1.41 3.19 -8.72
N ILE A 22 -1.35 4.02 -7.66
CA ILE A 22 -0.11 4.74 -7.30
C ILE A 22 1.01 3.74 -6.97
N VAL A 23 0.69 2.69 -6.22
CA VAL A 23 1.62 1.63 -5.84
C VAL A 23 2.15 0.91 -7.08
N GLU A 24 1.27 0.53 -8.00
CA GLU A 24 1.60 -0.20 -9.22
C GLU A 24 2.51 0.63 -10.15
N ASP A 25 2.15 1.90 -10.40
CA ASP A 25 2.95 2.80 -11.23
C ASP A 25 4.36 2.99 -10.67
N LYS A 26 4.47 3.08 -9.33
CA LYS A 26 5.76 3.23 -8.67
C LYS A 26 6.53 1.92 -8.62
N HIS A 27 5.86 0.79 -8.48
CA HIS A 27 6.47 -0.53 -8.58
C HIS A 27 7.11 -0.73 -9.97
N LYS A 28 6.39 -0.40 -11.04
CA LYS A 28 6.91 -0.42 -12.42
C LYS A 28 8.14 0.46 -12.58
N LEU A 29 8.09 1.69 -12.05
CA LEU A 29 9.23 2.61 -12.11
C LEU A 29 10.46 2.08 -11.36
N MET A 30 10.28 1.48 -10.19
CA MET A 30 11.37 0.89 -9.41
C MET A 30 11.98 -0.31 -10.11
N ILE A 31 11.16 -1.21 -10.67
CA ILE A 31 11.64 -2.32 -11.49
C ILE A 31 12.53 -1.78 -12.62
N ALA A 32 12.05 -0.78 -13.36
CA ALA A 32 12.81 -0.17 -14.45
C ALA A 32 14.14 0.43 -13.97
N LYS A 33 14.16 1.13 -12.82
CA LYS A 33 15.39 1.66 -12.21
C LYS A 33 16.36 0.55 -11.80
N SER A 34 15.86 -0.53 -11.20
CA SER A 34 16.69 -1.66 -10.77
C SER A 34 17.31 -2.38 -11.97
N TYR A 35 16.56 -2.62 -13.04
CA TYR A 35 17.15 -3.17 -14.28
C TYR A 35 18.19 -2.24 -14.89
N LYS A 36 17.94 -0.92 -14.90
CA LYS A 36 18.92 0.06 -15.37
C LYS A 36 20.19 0.08 -14.51
N CYS A 37 20.06 -0.04 -13.19
CA CYS A 37 21.17 -0.17 -12.25
C CYS A 37 21.99 -1.44 -12.53
N MET A 38 21.31 -2.58 -12.66
CA MET A 38 21.95 -3.85 -12.97
C MET A 38 22.67 -3.82 -14.32
N SER A 39 22.06 -3.26 -15.36
CA SER A 39 22.70 -3.13 -16.68
C SER A 39 24.02 -2.37 -16.58
N ARG A 40 24.02 -1.24 -15.87
CA ARG A 40 25.22 -0.42 -15.67
C ARG A 40 26.34 -1.18 -14.98
N CYS A 41 26.03 -2.11 -14.08
CA CYS A 41 27.07 -2.93 -13.42
C CYS A 41 27.92 -3.74 -14.40
N PHE A 42 27.39 -4.07 -15.58
CA PHE A 42 28.11 -4.80 -16.63
C PHE A 42 28.72 -3.89 -17.70
N ASP A 43 28.37 -2.60 -17.70
CA ASP A 43 28.90 -1.60 -18.64
C ASP A 43 30.23 -0.99 -18.16
N VAL A 44 30.59 -1.13 -16.87
CA VAL A 44 31.74 -0.42 -16.26
C VAL A 44 33.09 -1.11 -16.43
N GLY A 45 33.20 -2.15 -17.26
CA GLY A 45 34.45 -2.91 -17.42
C GLY A 45 34.92 -3.64 -16.15
N TYR A 46 34.01 -3.82 -15.18
CA TYR A 46 34.26 -4.62 -13.98
C TYR A 46 34.53 -6.08 -14.32
N SER A 47 35.23 -6.77 -13.42
CA SER A 47 35.25 -8.22 -13.47
C SER A 47 33.82 -8.79 -13.31
N LEU A 48 33.60 -10.02 -13.79
CA LEU A 48 32.32 -10.70 -13.67
C LEU A 48 31.83 -10.79 -12.21
N ASP A 49 32.74 -11.00 -11.26
CA ASP A 49 32.43 -11.11 -9.83
C ASP A 49 32.01 -9.75 -9.23
N GLU A 50 32.68 -8.66 -9.60
CA GLU A 50 32.33 -7.29 -9.20
C GLU A 50 30.99 -6.84 -9.81
N SER A 51 30.77 -7.15 -11.09
CA SER A 51 29.52 -6.88 -11.78
C SER A 51 28.35 -7.60 -11.09
N TYR A 52 28.56 -8.86 -10.67
CA TYR A 52 27.56 -9.64 -9.95
C TYR A 52 27.27 -9.09 -8.55
N LYS A 53 28.31 -8.68 -7.81
CA LYS A 53 28.17 -8.00 -6.51
C LYS A 53 27.36 -6.70 -6.64
N CYS A 54 27.70 -5.87 -7.64
CA CYS A 54 26.98 -4.64 -7.96
C CYS A 54 25.49 -4.92 -8.28
N ALA A 55 25.20 -5.88 -9.16
CA ALA A 55 23.84 -6.23 -9.55
C ALA A 55 23.01 -6.76 -8.35
N LYS A 56 23.64 -7.48 -7.42
CA LYS A 56 23.00 -7.99 -6.20
C LYS A 56 22.55 -6.86 -5.26
N ILE A 57 23.31 -5.76 -5.19
CA ILE A 57 22.94 -4.56 -4.44
C ILE A 57 21.69 -3.91 -5.08
N CYS A 58 21.69 -3.71 -6.40
CA CYS A 58 20.54 -3.15 -7.14
C CYS A 58 19.25 -3.97 -6.94
N LYS A 59 19.38 -5.31 -6.80
CA LYS A 59 18.26 -6.24 -6.58
C LYS A 59 17.72 -6.23 -5.13
N LYS A 60 18.57 -5.96 -4.14
CA LYS A 60 18.18 -5.92 -2.72
C LYS A 60 17.20 -4.77 -2.45
N SER A 61 17.51 -3.58 -2.98
CA SER A 61 16.66 -2.39 -2.85
C SER A 61 15.26 -2.59 -3.43
N LEU A 62 15.13 -3.37 -4.52
CA LEU A 62 13.85 -3.68 -5.13
C LEU A 62 12.98 -4.58 -4.26
N LYS A 63 13.58 -5.62 -3.66
CA LYS A 63 12.86 -6.57 -2.79
C LYS A 63 12.35 -5.88 -1.52
N GLU A 64 13.19 -5.07 -0.89
CA GLU A 64 12.83 -4.33 0.32
C GLU A 64 11.68 -3.34 0.04
N ALA A 65 11.75 -2.63 -1.09
CA ALA A 65 10.68 -1.71 -1.48
C ALA A 65 9.37 -2.44 -1.83
N HIS A 66 9.44 -3.60 -2.51
CA HIS A 66 8.27 -4.42 -2.82
C HIS A 66 7.56 -4.92 -1.56
N PHE A 67 8.32 -5.50 -0.62
CA PHE A 67 7.78 -6.02 0.63
C PHE A 67 7.13 -4.91 1.48
N MET A 68 7.78 -3.75 1.57
CA MET A 68 7.27 -2.62 2.35
C MET A 68 5.98 -2.02 1.77
N ILE A 69 5.89 -1.91 0.45
CA ILE A 69 4.68 -1.40 -0.20
C ILE A 69 3.53 -2.39 -0.02
N GLN A 70 3.78 -3.67 -0.25
CA GLN A 70 2.78 -4.71 -0.09
C GLN A 70 2.27 -4.77 1.36
N SER A 71 3.19 -4.84 2.34
CA SER A 71 2.84 -4.84 3.76
C SER A 71 1.98 -3.65 4.18
N LYS A 72 2.20 -2.46 3.62
CA LYS A 72 1.40 -1.27 3.98
C LYS A 72 0.03 -1.23 3.32
N VAL A 73 -0.11 -1.83 2.13
CA VAL A 73 -1.43 -2.01 1.50
C VAL A 73 -2.22 -3.05 2.29
N ASP A 74 -1.60 -4.18 2.62
CA ASP A 74 -2.21 -5.26 3.39
C ASP A 74 -2.64 -4.76 4.78
N GLU A 75 -1.80 -4.01 5.48
CA GLU A 75 -2.13 -3.41 6.79
C GLU A 75 -3.31 -2.44 6.71
N ALA A 76 -3.39 -1.63 5.64
CA ALA A 76 -4.53 -0.74 5.46
C ALA A 76 -5.82 -1.52 5.17
N GLN A 77 -5.75 -2.56 4.35
CA GLN A 77 -6.89 -3.42 4.04
C GLN A 77 -7.37 -4.23 5.26
N GLU A 78 -6.44 -4.78 6.04
CA GLU A 78 -6.75 -5.55 7.24
C GLU A 78 -7.39 -4.67 8.33
N ASN A 79 -6.85 -3.47 8.56
CA ASN A 79 -7.45 -2.52 9.51
C ASN A 79 -8.85 -2.09 9.08
N ILE A 80 -9.07 -1.89 7.78
CA ILE A 80 -10.41 -1.58 7.24
C ILE A 80 -11.36 -2.75 7.48
N ARG A 81 -10.93 -3.97 7.18
CA ARG A 81 -11.75 -5.17 7.36
C ARG A 81 -12.13 -5.36 8.83
N GLY A 82 -11.14 -5.38 9.72
CA GLY A 82 -11.37 -5.58 11.16
C GLY A 82 -12.26 -4.49 11.74
N CYS A 83 -12.09 -3.24 11.30
CA CYS A 83 -12.91 -2.14 11.76
C CYS A 83 -14.38 -2.20 11.27
N ILE A 84 -14.61 -2.73 10.06
CA ILE A 84 -15.97 -3.01 9.58
C ILE A 84 -16.57 -4.18 10.38
N GLU A 85 -15.80 -5.26 10.59
CA GLU A 85 -16.22 -6.44 11.36
C GLU A 85 -16.59 -6.03 12.80
N ASP A 86 -15.77 -5.23 13.48
CA ASP A 86 -16.02 -4.72 14.83
C ASP A 86 -17.28 -3.84 14.88
N CYS A 87 -17.51 -2.96 13.90
CA CYS A 87 -18.73 -2.14 13.87
C CYS A 87 -20.00 -2.96 13.56
N VAL A 88 -19.87 -4.15 12.97
CA VAL A 88 -20.97 -5.08 12.67
C VAL A 88 -21.25 -6.01 13.87
N ASP A 89 -20.22 -6.53 14.53
CA ASP A 89 -20.36 -7.49 15.63
C ASP A 89 -20.86 -6.86 16.94
N VAL A 90 -20.63 -5.56 17.16
CA VAL A 90 -21.01 -4.90 18.43
C VAL A 90 -22.54 -4.70 18.54
N PHE A 91 -23.31 -4.74 17.45
CA PHE A 91 -24.76 -4.52 17.50
C PHE A 91 -25.49 -5.30 16.39
N GLY A 92 -26.38 -6.23 16.77
CA GLY A 92 -27.26 -6.99 15.86
C GLY A 92 -28.21 -6.12 15.01
N GLU A 93 -29.25 -6.74 14.42
CA GLU A 93 -30.12 -6.28 13.29
C GLU A 93 -30.69 -4.84 13.31
N MET A 94 -30.47 -4.01 14.34
CA MET A 94 -30.85 -2.60 14.35
C MET A 94 -29.61 -1.70 14.38
N ALA A 95 -29.23 -1.08 13.25
CA ALA A 95 -28.29 0.04 13.30
C ALA A 95 -28.87 1.17 14.13
N THR A 96 -28.24 1.35 15.27
CA THR A 96 -28.39 2.54 16.08
C THR A 96 -27.56 3.67 15.47
N ASN A 97 -27.77 4.90 15.97
CA ASN A 97 -26.91 6.04 15.66
C ASN A 97 -25.44 5.79 16.05
N GLU A 98 -25.17 4.84 16.95
CA GLU A 98 -23.82 4.46 17.39
C GLU A 98 -23.08 3.64 16.32
N ASN A 99 -23.79 2.76 15.58
CA ASN A 99 -23.20 2.05 14.43
C ASN A 99 -22.73 3.04 13.36
N VAL A 100 -23.56 4.05 13.04
CA VAL A 100 -23.21 5.08 12.05
C VAL A 100 -21.98 5.87 12.49
N LYS A 101 -21.86 6.17 13.79
CA LYS A 101 -20.69 6.84 14.35
C LYS A 101 -19.44 5.95 14.29
N CYS A 102 -19.57 4.67 14.64
CA CYS A 102 -18.50 3.67 14.52
C CYS A 102 -17.96 3.60 13.10
N PHE A 103 -18.84 3.45 12.10
CA PHE A 103 -18.44 3.43 10.70
C PHE A 103 -17.80 4.74 10.23
N HIS A 104 -18.24 5.88 10.75
CA HIS A 104 -17.64 7.17 10.41
C HIS A 104 -16.23 7.32 11.00
N GLU A 105 -16.00 6.88 12.24
CA GLU A 105 -14.68 6.84 12.87
C GLU A 105 -13.77 5.85 12.12
N CYS A 106 -14.30 4.68 11.78
CA CYS A 106 -13.64 3.66 10.98
C CYS A 106 -13.13 4.20 9.64
N LYS A 107 -14.00 4.94 8.94
CA LYS A 107 -13.65 5.64 7.71
C LYS A 107 -12.51 6.64 7.94
N ILE A 108 -12.56 7.45 9.00
CA ILE A 108 -11.50 8.44 9.26
C ILE A 108 -10.14 7.75 9.46
N ASP A 109 -10.09 6.67 10.24
CA ASP A 109 -8.86 5.96 10.54
C ASP A 109 -8.30 5.23 9.32
N ALA A 110 -9.16 4.57 8.55
CA ALA A 110 -8.81 3.99 7.25
C ALA A 110 -8.17 5.03 6.33
N LEU A 111 -8.77 6.21 6.22
CA LEU A 111 -8.26 7.30 5.38
C LEU A 111 -6.92 7.84 5.86
N LYS A 112 -6.71 7.88 7.18
CA LYS A 112 -5.44 8.29 7.78
C LYS A 112 -4.34 7.29 7.45
N LEU A 113 -4.58 6.00 7.65
CA LEU A 113 -3.64 4.93 7.31
C LEU A 113 -3.27 4.93 5.83
N LEU A 114 -4.28 5.07 4.96
CA LEU A 114 -4.10 5.16 3.51
C LEU A 114 -3.29 6.41 3.09
N LYS A 115 -3.48 7.54 3.79
CA LYS A 115 -2.69 8.77 3.58
C LYS A 115 -1.25 8.58 4.03
N GLU A 116 -1.02 7.93 5.17
CA GLU A 116 0.32 7.61 5.68
C GLU A 116 1.06 6.64 4.77
N ALA A 117 0.38 5.60 4.29
CA ALA A 117 0.90 4.69 3.28
C ALA A 117 1.36 5.46 2.05
N LYS A 118 0.50 6.33 1.49
CA LYS A 118 0.83 7.18 0.34
C LYS A 118 2.03 8.11 0.57
N ILE A 119 2.14 8.73 1.74
CA ILE A 119 3.28 9.60 2.09
C ILE A 119 4.57 8.79 2.19
N ARG A 120 4.54 7.66 2.90
CA ARG A 120 5.71 6.79 3.03
C ARG A 120 6.14 6.24 1.68
N SER A 121 5.21 5.81 0.83
CA SER A 121 5.54 5.40 -0.55
C SER A 121 6.30 6.51 -1.27
N ARG A 122 5.88 7.78 -1.16
CA ARG A 122 6.56 8.92 -1.81
C ARG A 122 7.95 9.21 -1.27
N ILE A 123 8.15 9.16 0.05
CA ILE A 123 9.45 9.46 0.69
C ILE A 123 10.53 8.46 0.23
N TRP A 124 10.16 7.18 0.09
CA TRP A 124 11.09 6.14 -0.35
C TRP A 124 11.46 6.22 -1.84
N ILE A 125 10.66 6.93 -2.64
CA ILE A 125 10.88 7.10 -4.10
C ILE A 125 11.84 8.27 -4.41
N GLY A 126 11.97 9.21 -3.47
CA GLY A 126 12.79 10.41 -3.62
C GLY A 126 14.22 10.31 -3.04
N LYS A 127 14.53 9.22 -2.32
CA LYS A 127 15.91 8.83 -1.99
C LYS A 127 16.45 7.89 -3.05
#